data_AF-A0A7C7KJ73-F1
#
_entry.id   AF-A0A7C7KJ73-F1
#
_cell.length_a   1.000
_cell.length_b   1.000
_cell.length_c   1.000
_cell.angle_alpha   90.00
_cell.angle_beta   90.00
_cell.angle_gamma   90.00
#
_symmetry.space_group_name_H-M   'P 1'
#
loop_
_entity.id
_entity.type
_entity.pdbx_description
1 polymer ?
#
loop_
_entity_poly.entity_id
_entity_poly.type
_entity_poly.pdbx_seq_one_letter_code
_entity_poly.pdbx_strand_id
1 'polypeptide(L)'
;MTLHDSYARFTPYELAFPDQDLLDELIVEIEEEAKNEDADLSDLNTFFAMGRVDAFVREIQGPTALPETIYQYVMLVFQAVHFNQAGCPIYLLSEDVTRDLVKNHRGGQPIPPESSGYMQLPQHLLWMSGADSDTPESIDGVFWILSNRGTLHSLLIAGLRPDRPGFVIVPIPEAPVSEASSWVQAVVRNGMDDFSSQLPGGELDQLHALETSGEVLKLLARFFAYVSSVPGAVEMVSPSTSDQADPVPSTLPFFRVTQNA
;
A
#
# COMPACT_ATOMS: atom_id res chain seq x y z
N MET A 1 -20.03 9.60 4.70
CA MET A 1 -19.49 8.23 4.78
C MET A 1 -20.29 7.33 3.88
N THR A 2 -19.68 6.95 2.75
CA THR A 2 -20.11 5.78 1.99
C THR A 2 -19.99 4.55 2.89
N LEU A 3 -20.82 3.53 2.68
CA LEU A 3 -20.87 2.34 3.54
C LEU A 3 -19.52 1.58 3.55
N HIS A 4 -18.73 1.74 2.49
CA HIS A 4 -17.53 0.97 2.16
C HIS A 4 -16.24 1.46 2.83
N ASP A 5 -16.28 2.60 3.54
CA ASP A 5 -15.15 3.12 4.31
C ASP A 5 -15.37 2.97 5.83
N SER A 6 -16.41 2.23 6.22
CA SER A 6 -16.72 1.94 7.63
C SER A 6 -15.91 0.76 8.20
N TYR A 7 -15.28 -0.05 7.36
CA TYR A 7 -14.44 -1.18 7.75
C TYR A 7 -13.30 -1.33 6.75
N ALA A 8 -12.19 -1.96 7.18
CA ALA A 8 -11.12 -2.32 6.26
C ALA A 8 -11.64 -3.39 5.29
N ARG A 9 -11.48 -3.15 3.99
CA ARG A 9 -11.87 -4.09 2.93
C ARG A 9 -10.82 -5.18 2.80
N PHE A 10 -11.25 -6.35 2.33
CA PHE A 10 -10.39 -7.48 2.01
C PHE A 10 -9.16 -7.01 1.23
N THR A 11 -7.99 -7.33 1.75
CA THR A 11 -6.73 -6.71 1.30
C THR A 11 -6.08 -7.47 0.16
N PRO A 12 -5.17 -6.81 -0.60
CA PRO A 12 -4.34 -7.50 -1.59
C PRO A 12 -3.46 -8.60 -0.98
N TYR A 13 -3.07 -8.45 0.30
CA TYR A 13 -2.36 -9.47 1.07
C TYR A 13 -3.21 -10.72 1.27
N GLU A 14 -4.45 -10.56 1.77
CA GLU A 14 -5.37 -11.69 1.97
C GLU A 14 -5.74 -12.38 0.64
N LEU A 15 -5.79 -11.62 -0.46
CA LEU A 15 -6.06 -12.17 -1.78
C LEU A 15 -4.88 -12.96 -2.37
N ALA A 16 -3.65 -12.44 -2.22
CA ALA A 16 -2.46 -13.05 -2.81
C ALA A 16 -1.91 -14.21 -1.99
N PHE A 17 -2.13 -14.21 -0.67
CA PHE A 17 -1.63 -15.22 0.26
C PHE A 17 -2.79 -15.84 1.06
N PRO A 18 -3.73 -16.54 0.40
CA PRO A 18 -4.87 -17.13 1.09
C PRO A 18 -4.47 -18.28 2.04
N ASP A 19 -3.32 -18.92 1.79
CA ASP A 19 -2.72 -19.92 2.65
C ASP A 19 -1.61 -19.27 3.49
N GLN A 20 -1.95 -18.93 4.73
CA GLN A 20 -1.02 -18.26 5.65
C GLN A 20 0.09 -19.20 6.12
N ASP A 21 -0.15 -20.52 6.20
CA ASP A 21 0.85 -21.48 6.67
C ASP A 21 2.05 -21.52 5.70
N LEU A 22 1.80 -21.40 4.39
CA LEU A 22 2.86 -21.32 3.37
C LEU A 22 3.70 -20.04 3.48
N LEU A 23 3.06 -18.91 3.76
CA LEU A 23 3.79 -17.65 3.94
C LEU A 23 4.60 -17.67 5.25
N ASP A 24 4.04 -18.21 6.32
CA ASP A 24 4.73 -18.35 7.61
C ASP A 24 5.94 -19.31 7.49
N GLU A 25 5.82 -20.41 6.74
CA GLU A 25 6.95 -21.30 6.42
C GLU A 25 8.04 -20.55 5.66
N LEU A 26 7.69 -19.78 4.62
CA LEU A 26 8.65 -18.95 3.90
C LEU A 26 9.37 -17.98 4.83
N ILE A 27 8.64 -17.29 5.71
CA ILE A 27 9.20 -16.32 6.66
C ILE A 27 10.26 -16.98 7.55
N VAL A 28 9.98 -18.17 8.08
CA VAL A 28 10.96 -18.93 8.88
C VAL A 28 12.17 -19.29 8.04
N GLU A 29 11.99 -19.80 6.83
CA GLU A 29 13.09 -20.23 5.96
C GLU A 29 14.01 -19.07 5.54
N ILE A 30 13.46 -17.89 5.21
CA ILE A 30 14.26 -16.72 4.85
C ILE A 30 14.95 -16.11 6.07
N GLU A 31 14.36 -16.16 7.26
CA GLU A 31 15.01 -15.73 8.49
C GLU A 31 16.22 -16.61 8.81
N GLU A 32 16.10 -17.93 8.60
CA GLU A 32 17.21 -18.87 8.75
C GLU A 32 18.31 -18.63 7.71
N GLU A 33 17.96 -18.47 6.43
CA GLU A 33 18.91 -18.16 5.35
C GLU A 33 19.64 -16.84 5.64
N ALA A 34 18.91 -15.78 5.98
CA ALA A 34 19.50 -14.47 6.25
C ALA A 34 20.43 -14.48 7.46
N LYS A 35 20.07 -15.22 8.52
CA LYS A 35 20.92 -15.39 9.70
C LYS A 35 22.23 -16.13 9.38
N ASN A 36 22.17 -17.14 8.52
CA ASN A 36 23.36 -17.90 8.11
C ASN A 36 24.32 -17.04 7.27
N GLU A 37 23.80 -16.07 6.54
CA GLU A 37 24.55 -15.21 5.63
C GLU A 37 24.87 -13.80 6.18
N ASP A 38 24.42 -13.48 7.40
CA ASP A 38 24.49 -12.13 7.99
C ASP A 38 23.87 -11.05 7.07
N ALA A 39 22.72 -11.40 6.48
CA ALA A 39 22.01 -10.62 5.48
C ALA A 39 20.88 -9.78 6.08
N ASP A 40 20.69 -8.57 5.54
CA ASP A 40 19.58 -7.68 5.93
C ASP A 40 18.35 -7.97 5.06
N LEU A 41 17.34 -8.61 5.65
CA LEU A 41 16.08 -8.93 4.96
C LEU A 41 15.32 -7.70 4.48
N SER A 42 15.59 -6.52 5.04
CA SER A 42 14.97 -5.27 4.62
C SER A 42 15.64 -4.63 3.39
N ASP A 43 16.77 -5.17 2.92
CA ASP A 43 17.39 -4.80 1.64
C ASP A 43 16.77 -5.63 0.51
N LEU A 44 16.03 -4.97 -0.37
CA LEU A 44 15.31 -5.62 -1.46
C LEU A 44 16.24 -6.42 -2.41
N ASN A 45 17.47 -5.96 -2.64
CA ASN A 45 18.38 -6.68 -3.53
C ASN A 45 18.89 -7.96 -2.87
N THR A 46 19.17 -7.90 -1.57
CA THR A 46 19.50 -9.07 -0.76
C THR A 46 18.34 -10.05 -0.75
N PHE A 47 17.12 -9.58 -0.43
CA PHE A 47 15.91 -10.40 -0.42
C PHE A 47 15.63 -11.07 -1.77
N PHE A 48 15.75 -10.31 -2.87
CA PHE A 48 15.56 -10.81 -4.24
C PHE A 48 16.53 -11.94 -4.60
N ALA A 49 17.76 -11.91 -4.06
CA ALA A 49 18.80 -12.89 -4.37
C ALA A 49 18.66 -14.22 -3.59
N MET A 50 17.76 -14.29 -2.61
CA MET A 50 17.59 -15.46 -1.74
C MET A 50 16.99 -16.64 -2.51
N GLY A 51 17.56 -17.82 -2.29
CA GLY A 51 17.12 -19.03 -2.98
C GLY A 51 15.67 -19.40 -2.65
N ARG A 52 15.26 -19.18 -1.41
CA ARG A 52 13.89 -19.44 -0.94
C ARG A 52 12.86 -18.51 -1.55
N VAL A 53 13.21 -17.24 -1.73
CA VAL A 53 12.34 -16.24 -2.38
C VAL A 53 12.14 -16.57 -3.85
N ASP A 54 13.20 -16.90 -4.61
CA ASP A 54 13.06 -17.31 -6.02
C ASP A 54 12.19 -18.55 -6.18
N ALA A 55 12.39 -19.57 -5.32
CA ALA A 55 11.58 -20.79 -5.36
C ALA A 55 10.09 -20.51 -5.12
N PHE A 56 9.78 -19.72 -4.09
CA PHE A 56 8.40 -19.38 -3.73
C PHE A 56 7.71 -18.51 -4.80
N VAL A 57 8.42 -17.51 -5.35
CA VAL A 57 7.87 -16.65 -6.42
C VAL A 57 7.56 -17.47 -7.68
N ARG A 58 8.41 -18.42 -8.06
CA ARG A 58 8.13 -19.31 -9.20
C ARG A 58 6.88 -20.17 -9.00
N GLU A 59 6.61 -20.58 -7.77
CA GLU A 59 5.41 -21.33 -7.42
C GLU A 59 4.15 -20.46 -7.58
N ILE A 60 4.17 -19.24 -7.05
CA ILE A 60 3.04 -18.29 -7.17
C ILE A 60 2.77 -17.89 -8.62
N GLN A 61 3.81 -17.62 -9.40
CA GLN A 61 3.69 -17.21 -10.80
C GLN A 61 3.04 -18.28 -11.68
N GLY A 62 3.24 -19.54 -11.34
CA GLY A 62 2.89 -20.66 -12.19
C GLY A 62 3.71 -20.70 -13.50
N PRO A 63 3.51 -21.76 -14.31
CA PRO A 63 4.39 -22.06 -15.44
C PRO A 63 4.24 -21.13 -16.65
N THR A 64 3.25 -20.23 -16.66
CA THR A 64 2.89 -19.40 -17.82
C THR A 64 3.16 -17.90 -17.61
N ALA A 65 3.70 -17.49 -16.46
CA ALA A 65 3.97 -16.08 -16.19
C ALA A 65 5.07 -15.52 -17.10
N LEU A 66 4.93 -14.25 -17.46
CA LEU A 66 5.95 -13.53 -18.22
C LEU A 66 7.14 -13.21 -17.31
N PRO A 67 8.40 -13.44 -17.75
CA PRO A 67 9.60 -13.13 -16.94
C PRO A 67 9.67 -11.67 -16.49
N GLU A 68 9.09 -10.76 -17.26
CA GLU A 68 9.06 -9.31 -16.99
C GLU A 68 8.27 -8.95 -15.72
N THR A 69 7.43 -9.88 -15.23
CA THR A 69 6.64 -9.69 -14.00
C THR A 69 7.36 -10.13 -12.72
N ILE A 70 8.52 -10.80 -12.82
CA ILE A 70 9.27 -11.34 -11.66
C ILE A 70 9.52 -10.28 -10.60
N TYR A 71 9.94 -9.08 -11.01
CA TYR A 71 10.18 -8.00 -10.05
C TYR A 71 8.91 -7.60 -9.28
N GLN A 72 7.74 -7.58 -9.93
CA GLN A 72 6.47 -7.26 -9.27
C GLN A 72 6.06 -8.33 -8.26
N TYR A 73 6.24 -9.61 -8.59
CA TYR A 73 5.95 -10.70 -7.67
C TYR A 73 6.92 -10.73 -6.49
N VAL A 74 8.23 -10.54 -6.72
CA VAL A 74 9.20 -10.45 -5.62
C VAL A 74 8.87 -9.26 -4.73
N MET A 75 8.55 -8.08 -5.30
CA MET A 75 8.14 -6.93 -4.51
C MET A 75 6.84 -7.20 -3.72
N LEU A 76 5.87 -7.92 -4.28
CA LEU A 76 4.65 -8.31 -3.56
C LEU A 76 4.97 -9.24 -2.37
N VAL A 77 5.81 -10.25 -2.57
CA VAL A 77 6.25 -11.16 -1.49
C VAL A 77 7.06 -10.41 -0.44
N PHE A 78 7.95 -9.51 -0.86
CA PHE A 78 8.72 -8.63 0.03
C PHE A 78 7.80 -7.79 0.92
N GLN A 79 6.77 -7.16 0.34
CA GLN A 79 5.74 -6.43 1.09
C GLN A 79 4.98 -7.35 2.05
N ALA A 80 4.56 -8.53 1.60
CA ALA A 80 3.79 -9.47 2.41
C ALA A 80 4.54 -10.00 3.64
N VAL A 81 5.81 -10.38 3.47
CA VAL A 81 6.68 -10.84 4.56
C VAL A 81 6.79 -9.78 5.64
N HIS A 82 7.18 -8.55 5.27
CA HIS A 82 7.39 -7.48 6.25
C HIS A 82 6.06 -7.00 6.86
N PHE A 83 4.98 -7.01 6.08
CA PHE A 83 3.64 -6.70 6.55
C PHE A 83 3.18 -7.71 7.61
N ASN A 84 3.39 -9.01 7.37
CA ASN A 84 3.10 -10.08 8.33
C ASN A 84 3.95 -9.93 9.60
N GLN A 85 5.27 -9.74 9.46
CA GLN A 85 6.18 -9.54 10.59
C GLN A 85 5.83 -8.30 11.45
N ALA A 86 5.26 -7.27 10.83
CA ALA A 86 4.77 -6.07 11.52
C ALA A 86 3.38 -6.26 12.19
N GLY A 87 2.77 -7.46 12.11
CA GLY A 87 1.45 -7.75 12.65
C GLY A 87 0.29 -7.29 11.75
N CYS A 88 0.53 -7.20 10.45
CA CYS A 88 -0.42 -6.80 9.41
C CYS A 88 -1.12 -5.45 9.65
N PRO A 89 -0.40 -4.33 9.89
CA PRO A 89 -1.02 -3.08 10.28
C PRO A 89 -1.69 -2.37 9.08
N ILE A 90 -3.02 -2.43 9.02
CA ILE A 90 -3.84 -1.71 8.03
C ILE A 90 -4.24 -0.34 8.59
N TYR A 91 -4.06 0.72 7.80
CA TYR A 91 -4.53 2.07 8.11
C TYR A 91 -5.62 2.46 7.11
N LEU A 92 -6.88 2.37 7.53
CA LEU A 92 -8.04 2.74 6.74
C LEU A 92 -8.29 4.24 6.85
N LEU A 93 -8.05 4.96 5.77
CA LEU A 93 -8.33 6.39 5.71
C LEU A 93 -9.81 6.63 5.42
N SER A 94 -10.42 7.52 6.19
CA SER A 94 -11.73 8.08 5.85
C SER A 94 -11.65 9.05 4.67
N GLU A 95 -12.75 9.17 3.93
CA GLU A 95 -12.90 10.11 2.80
C GLU A 95 -12.45 11.54 3.15
N ASP A 96 -12.87 12.06 4.31
CA ASP A 96 -12.52 13.41 4.74
C ASP A 96 -11.03 13.60 5.01
N VAL A 97 -10.37 12.59 5.61
CA VAL A 97 -8.91 12.62 5.79
C VAL A 97 -8.22 12.59 4.44
N THR A 98 -8.59 11.68 3.54
CA THR A 98 -7.95 11.58 2.23
C THR A 98 -8.10 12.84 1.41
N ARG A 99 -9.29 13.44 1.40
CA ARG A 99 -9.54 14.73 0.72
C ARG A 99 -8.69 15.86 1.30
N ASP A 100 -8.50 15.87 2.62
CA ASP A 100 -7.61 16.84 3.27
C ASP A 100 -6.13 16.58 2.92
N LEU A 101 -5.68 15.33 2.91
CA LEU A 101 -4.30 14.96 2.54
C LEU A 101 -3.98 15.27 1.08
N VAL A 102 -4.96 15.21 0.18
CA VAL A 102 -4.75 15.59 -1.22
C VAL A 102 -4.61 17.10 -1.38
N LYS A 103 -5.46 17.88 -0.68
CA LYS A 103 -5.51 19.34 -0.83
C LYS A 103 -4.46 20.06 0.01
N ASN A 104 -4.25 19.58 1.22
CA ASN A 104 -3.50 20.25 2.29
C ASN A 104 -2.40 19.33 2.83
N HIS A 105 -1.55 19.91 3.67
CA HIS A 105 -0.76 19.15 4.62
C HIS A 105 -1.00 19.78 5.99
N ARG A 106 -1.27 18.93 6.98
CA ARG A 106 -1.17 19.37 8.37
C ARG A 106 0.32 19.34 8.74
N GLY A 107 0.74 20.16 9.69
CA GLY A 107 2.11 20.08 10.23
C GLY A 107 2.40 18.68 10.78
N GLY A 108 3.60 18.46 11.30
CA GLY A 108 4.01 17.14 11.80
C GLY A 108 5.31 16.67 11.16
N GLN A 109 5.79 15.52 11.63
CA GLN A 109 6.98 14.88 11.07
C GLN A 109 6.50 13.71 10.19
N PRO A 110 6.92 13.64 8.91
CA PRO A 110 6.52 12.57 8.00
C PRO A 110 7.32 11.27 8.29
N ILE A 111 7.19 10.77 9.51
CA ILE A 111 7.81 9.55 9.99
C ILE A 111 6.74 8.45 9.93
N PRO A 112 7.01 7.31 9.27
CA PRO A 112 6.09 6.18 9.25
C PRO A 112 5.70 5.76 10.67
N PRO A 113 4.41 5.48 10.94
CA PRO A 113 3.98 5.05 12.27
C PRO A 113 4.54 3.69 12.66
N GLU A 114 4.79 2.83 11.67
CA GLU A 114 5.41 1.51 11.79
C GLU A 114 6.41 1.30 10.65
N SER A 115 7.34 0.34 10.82
CA SER A 115 8.33 0.00 9.79
C SER A 115 7.70 -0.60 8.54
N SER A 116 6.52 -1.23 8.63
CA SER A 116 5.73 -1.66 7.49
C SER A 116 4.24 -1.45 7.75
N GLY A 117 3.46 -1.30 6.68
CA GLY A 117 2.02 -1.25 6.78
C GLY A 117 1.32 -1.06 5.45
N TYR A 118 -0.01 -1.03 5.52
CA TYR A 118 -0.87 -0.83 4.36
C TYR A 118 -1.81 0.34 4.58
N MET A 119 -1.71 1.37 3.74
CA MET A 119 -2.61 2.52 3.76
C MET A 119 -3.75 2.23 2.78
N GLN A 120 -4.90 1.80 3.30
CA GLN A 120 -6.10 1.57 2.49
C GLN A 120 -6.87 2.87 2.32
N LEU A 121 -7.12 3.24 1.07
CA LEU A 121 -7.77 4.48 0.66
C LEU A 121 -9.30 4.31 0.58
N PRO A 122 -10.07 5.39 0.63
CA PRO A 122 -11.50 5.35 0.35
C PRO A 122 -11.80 4.74 -1.02
N GLN A 123 -12.79 3.85 -1.08
CA GLN A 123 -13.12 3.17 -2.33
C GLN A 123 -13.57 4.19 -3.38
N HIS A 124 -13.07 4.06 -4.61
CA HIS A 124 -13.45 4.91 -5.76
C HIS A 124 -13.14 6.41 -5.61
N LEU A 125 -12.31 6.82 -4.65
CA LEU A 125 -11.91 8.23 -4.50
C LEU A 125 -10.66 8.59 -5.31
N LEU A 126 -9.64 7.71 -5.29
CA LEU A 126 -8.42 7.88 -6.07
C LEU A 126 -8.35 6.87 -7.20
N TRP A 127 -7.94 7.35 -8.37
CA TRP A 127 -7.84 6.58 -9.59
C TRP A 127 -6.46 6.72 -10.20
N MET A 128 -6.09 5.79 -11.06
CA MET A 128 -4.90 5.90 -11.90
C MET A 128 -5.27 5.55 -13.34
N SER A 129 -4.52 6.10 -14.29
CA SER A 129 -4.56 5.60 -15.66
C SER A 129 -4.20 4.11 -15.69
N GLY A 130 -4.95 3.30 -16.42
CA GLY A 130 -4.67 1.88 -16.54
C GLY A 130 -3.31 1.64 -17.20
N ALA A 131 -2.53 0.70 -16.67
CA ALA A 131 -1.19 0.38 -17.19
C ALA A 131 -1.22 -0.14 -18.64
N ASP A 132 -2.27 -0.92 -18.99
CA ASP A 132 -2.39 -1.63 -20.28
C ASP A 132 -3.71 -1.36 -21.03
N SER A 133 -4.63 -0.61 -20.41
CA SER A 133 -5.91 -0.25 -21.01
C SER A 133 -6.20 1.22 -20.74
N ASP A 134 -6.78 1.92 -21.69
CA ASP A 134 -7.29 3.28 -21.50
C ASP A 134 -8.44 3.35 -20.45
N THR A 135 -8.74 2.24 -19.76
CA THR A 135 -9.70 2.19 -18.66
C THR A 135 -8.99 2.54 -17.35
N PRO A 136 -9.42 3.60 -16.66
CA PRO A 136 -8.91 3.95 -15.35
C PRO A 136 -9.16 2.86 -14.31
N GLU A 137 -8.22 2.68 -13.40
CA GLU A 137 -8.35 1.74 -12.28
C GLU A 137 -8.49 2.49 -10.96
N SER A 138 -9.45 2.06 -10.14
CA SER A 138 -9.61 2.57 -8.77
C SER A 138 -8.45 2.06 -7.92
N ILE A 139 -7.83 2.96 -7.17
CA ILE A 139 -6.72 2.64 -6.28
C ILE A 139 -7.29 2.11 -4.96
N ASP A 140 -6.80 0.96 -4.49
CA ASP A 140 -7.19 0.42 -3.18
C ASP A 140 -6.30 0.99 -2.07
N GLY A 141 -4.99 1.09 -2.30
CA GLY A 141 -4.07 1.53 -1.27
C GLY A 141 -2.59 1.38 -1.62
N VAL A 142 -1.74 1.64 -0.63
CA VAL A 142 -0.27 1.62 -0.78
C VAL A 142 0.35 0.86 0.38
N PHE A 143 1.13 -0.17 0.07
CA PHE A 143 2.04 -0.78 1.05
C PHE A 143 3.31 0.07 1.20
N TRP A 144 3.88 0.07 2.40
CA TRP A 144 5.22 0.58 2.63
C TRP A 144 6.06 -0.38 3.48
N ILE A 145 7.37 -0.32 3.27
CA ILE A 145 8.42 -0.83 4.15
C ILE A 145 9.47 0.26 4.30
N LEU A 146 9.89 0.51 5.53
CA LEU A 146 11.07 1.29 5.88
C LEU A 146 12.20 0.32 6.25
N SER A 147 13.22 0.26 5.40
CA SER A 147 14.39 -0.58 5.65
C SER A 147 15.24 -0.06 6.80
N ASN A 148 16.10 -0.91 7.35
CA ASN A 148 17.04 -0.55 8.41
C ASN A 148 18.02 0.57 7.98
N ARG A 149 18.22 0.75 6.67
CA ARG A 149 19.05 1.82 6.10
C ARG A 149 18.29 3.13 5.85
N GLY A 150 17.01 3.18 6.18
CA GLY A 150 16.16 4.37 5.97
C GLY A 150 15.64 4.51 4.54
N THR A 151 15.60 3.43 3.76
CA THR A 151 15.00 3.42 2.42
C THR A 151 13.52 3.04 2.52
N LEU A 152 12.66 3.81 1.86
CA LEU A 152 11.25 3.52 1.73
C LEU A 152 11.01 2.71 0.44
N HIS A 153 10.49 1.49 0.60
CA HIS A 153 9.98 0.67 -0.50
C HIS A 153 8.45 0.76 -0.47
N SER A 154 7.81 1.12 -1.59
CA SER A 154 6.35 1.27 -1.64
C SER A 154 5.74 0.54 -2.83
N LEU A 155 4.53 0.04 -2.65
CA LEU A 155 3.80 -0.72 -3.66
C LEU A 155 2.36 -0.21 -3.74
N LEU A 156 2.02 0.44 -4.86
CA LEU A 156 0.66 0.92 -5.12
C LEU A 156 -0.19 -0.23 -5.67
N ILE A 157 -1.40 -0.38 -5.12
CA ILE A 157 -2.36 -1.41 -5.53
C ILE A 157 -3.62 -0.77 -6.08
N ALA A 158 -4.06 -1.21 -7.25
CA ALA A 158 -5.27 -0.74 -7.91
C ALA A 158 -6.06 -1.88 -8.56
N GLY A 159 -7.30 -1.61 -8.94
CA GLY A 159 -8.14 -2.56 -9.67
C GLY A 159 -8.53 -3.81 -8.88
N LEU A 160 -8.45 -3.76 -7.54
CA LEU A 160 -8.90 -4.84 -6.66
C LEU A 160 -10.43 -4.93 -6.73
N ARG A 161 -10.95 -6.02 -7.31
CA ARG A 161 -12.40 -6.23 -7.45
C ARG A 161 -12.77 -7.68 -7.17
N PRO A 162 -13.94 -7.96 -6.56
CA PRO A 162 -14.39 -9.34 -6.33
C PRO A 162 -14.66 -10.14 -7.62
N ASP A 163 -14.99 -9.46 -8.72
CA ASP A 163 -15.42 -10.05 -10.00
C ASP A 163 -14.29 -10.25 -11.01
N ARG A 164 -13.08 -9.76 -10.72
CA ARG A 164 -11.89 -9.91 -11.56
C ARG A 164 -10.78 -10.63 -10.78
N PRO A 165 -10.15 -11.68 -11.34
CA PRO A 165 -9.01 -12.29 -10.70
C PRO A 165 -7.82 -11.31 -10.65
N GLY A 166 -7.28 -11.11 -9.44
CA GLY A 166 -6.07 -10.35 -9.19
C GLY A 166 -6.27 -8.82 -9.08
N PHE A 167 -5.16 -8.11 -9.12
CA PHE A 167 -5.08 -6.65 -8.98
C PHE A 167 -3.86 -6.12 -9.73
N VAL A 168 -3.83 -4.81 -9.96
CA VAL A 168 -2.70 -4.10 -10.56
C VAL A 168 -1.68 -3.78 -9.48
N ILE A 169 -0.42 -4.08 -9.76
CA ILE A 169 0.73 -3.86 -8.88
C ILE A 169 1.67 -2.85 -9.54
N VAL A 170 1.89 -1.71 -8.89
CA VAL A 170 2.80 -0.67 -9.39
C VAL A 170 3.88 -0.41 -8.34
N PRO A 171 5.09 -0.98 -8.53
CA PRO A 171 6.24 -0.68 -7.69
C PRO A 171 6.60 0.80 -7.79
N ILE A 172 6.81 1.44 -6.65
CA ILE A 172 7.26 2.83 -6.57
C ILE A 172 8.78 2.82 -6.43
N PRO A 173 9.52 3.67 -7.19
CA PRO A 173 10.96 3.81 -7.03
C PRO A 173 11.33 4.06 -5.57
N GLU A 174 12.36 3.36 -5.12
CA GLU A 174 12.90 3.49 -3.76
C GLU A 174 13.30 4.93 -3.47
N ALA A 175 12.98 5.40 -2.26
CA ALA A 175 13.26 6.76 -1.86
C ALA A 175 13.73 6.83 -0.41
N PRO A 176 14.75 7.64 -0.07
CA PRO A 176 15.23 7.74 1.30
C PRO A 176 14.23 8.49 2.18
N VAL A 177 13.84 7.91 3.32
CA VAL A 177 12.85 8.52 4.22
C VAL A 177 13.28 9.87 4.77
N SER A 178 14.59 10.15 4.79
CA SER A 178 15.14 11.45 5.18
C SER A 178 14.65 12.60 4.29
N GLU A 179 14.23 12.30 3.06
CA GLU A 179 13.67 13.29 2.14
C GLU A 179 12.15 13.48 2.30
N ALA A 180 11.47 12.69 3.15
CA ALA A 180 10.01 12.73 3.29
C ALA A 180 9.45 14.13 3.59
N SER A 181 10.19 14.94 4.37
CA SER A 181 9.84 16.35 4.64
C SER A 181 9.76 17.20 3.36
N SER A 182 10.62 16.93 2.37
CA SER A 182 10.58 17.63 1.08
C SER A 182 9.38 17.21 0.22
N TRP A 183 8.91 15.97 0.34
CA TRP A 183 7.82 15.43 -0.48
C TRP A 183 6.46 16.02 -0.10
N VAL A 184 6.23 16.35 1.17
CA VAL A 184 4.96 16.90 1.70
C VAL A 184 4.42 18.07 0.87
N GLN A 185 5.32 18.94 0.39
CA GLN A 185 4.99 20.16 -0.37
C GLN A 185 5.56 20.15 -1.79
N ALA A 186 6.22 19.07 -2.22
CA ALA A 186 6.78 18.98 -3.57
C ALA A 186 5.67 19.15 -4.62
N VAL A 187 5.99 19.85 -5.70
CA VAL A 187 5.18 19.83 -6.92
C VAL A 187 5.71 18.69 -7.77
N VAL A 188 4.89 17.66 -7.97
CA VAL A 188 5.32 16.37 -8.52
C VAL A 188 4.76 16.09 -9.90
N ARG A 189 3.85 16.95 -10.38
CA ARG A 189 3.28 16.91 -11.71
C ARG A 189 3.70 18.13 -12.54
N ASN A 190 4.05 17.89 -13.80
CA ASN A 190 4.42 18.95 -14.72
C ASN A 190 3.17 19.57 -15.38
N GLY A 191 2.94 20.86 -15.16
CA GLY A 191 1.91 21.62 -15.88
C GLY A 191 0.46 21.32 -15.48
N MET A 192 0.24 20.55 -14.42
CA MET A 192 -1.07 20.28 -13.83
C MET A 192 -0.94 20.26 -12.31
N ASP A 193 -2.04 20.53 -11.62
CA ASP A 193 -2.07 20.39 -10.17
C ASP A 193 -1.90 18.93 -9.78
N ASP A 194 -1.09 18.68 -8.75
CA ASP A 194 -0.95 17.35 -8.18
C ASP A 194 -2.33 16.82 -7.75
N PHE A 195 -2.54 15.53 -7.95
CA PHE A 195 -3.77 14.80 -7.66
C PHE A 195 -5.00 15.18 -8.49
N SER A 196 -4.89 16.10 -9.45
CA SER A 196 -6.01 16.47 -10.30
C SER A 196 -6.45 15.29 -11.16
N SER A 197 -7.75 14.97 -11.18
CA SER A 197 -8.30 13.94 -12.07
C SER A 197 -8.65 14.52 -13.43
N GLN A 198 -8.39 13.76 -14.50
CA GLN A 198 -8.88 14.05 -15.85
C GLN A 198 -10.05 13.15 -16.26
N LEU A 199 -10.57 12.34 -15.33
CA LEU A 199 -11.67 11.44 -15.62
C LEU A 199 -12.94 12.22 -15.97
N PRO A 200 -13.64 11.87 -17.06
CA PRO A 200 -14.91 12.50 -17.40
C PRO A 200 -15.91 12.41 -16.25
N GLY A 201 -16.40 13.56 -15.77
CA GLY A 201 -17.32 13.65 -14.63
C GLY A 201 -16.65 13.53 -13.26
N GLY A 202 -15.33 13.37 -13.20
CA GLY A 202 -14.59 13.31 -11.93
C GLY A 202 -14.70 14.58 -11.11
N GLU A 203 -14.98 15.74 -11.73
CA GLU A 203 -15.25 16.98 -11.02
C GLU A 203 -16.55 16.95 -10.21
N LEU A 204 -17.54 16.14 -10.61
CA LEU A 204 -18.84 16.05 -9.94
C LEU A 204 -18.70 15.33 -8.59
N ASP A 205 -17.93 14.25 -8.56
CA ASP A 205 -17.67 13.44 -7.36
C ASP A 205 -16.38 13.84 -6.63
N GLN A 206 -15.72 14.91 -7.11
CA GLN A 206 -14.43 15.39 -6.62
C GLN A 206 -13.38 14.27 -6.56
N LEU A 207 -13.27 13.49 -7.65
CA LEU A 207 -12.31 12.41 -7.76
C LEU A 207 -10.88 12.95 -7.89
N HIS A 208 -9.94 12.16 -7.39
CA HIS A 208 -8.51 12.45 -7.43
C HIS A 208 -7.77 11.39 -8.24
N ALA A 209 -6.56 11.72 -8.70
CA ALA A 209 -5.73 10.79 -9.47
C ALA A 209 -4.32 10.64 -8.89
N LEU A 210 -3.73 9.45 -8.99
CA LEU A 210 -2.29 9.22 -8.77
C LEU A 210 -1.68 8.76 -10.09
N GLU A 211 -0.95 9.65 -10.77
CA GLU A 211 -0.39 9.41 -12.10
C GLU A 211 1.13 9.30 -12.07
N THR A 212 1.77 9.74 -10.99
CA THR A 212 3.23 9.67 -10.83
C THR A 212 3.62 9.03 -9.51
N SER A 213 4.79 8.39 -9.49
CA SER A 213 5.41 7.89 -8.25
C SER A 213 5.61 9.00 -7.21
N GLY A 214 5.88 10.23 -7.65
CA GLY A 214 6.03 11.39 -6.75
C GLY A 214 4.74 11.72 -5.99
N GLU A 215 3.57 11.53 -6.62
CA GLU A 215 2.27 11.72 -5.96
C GLU A 215 2.03 10.66 -4.88
N VAL A 216 2.45 9.42 -5.12
CA VAL A 216 2.36 8.34 -4.13
C VAL A 216 3.26 8.63 -2.92
N LEU A 217 4.51 9.01 -3.14
CA LEU A 217 5.45 9.39 -2.06
C LEU A 217 4.97 10.63 -1.30
N LYS A 218 4.42 11.63 -1.99
CA LYS A 218 3.81 12.81 -1.38
C LYS A 218 2.61 12.45 -0.51
N LEU A 219 1.74 11.56 -0.97
CA LEU A 219 0.57 11.12 -0.20
C LEU A 219 1.00 10.35 1.06
N LEU A 220 1.96 9.43 0.95
CA LEU A 220 2.54 8.73 2.11
C LEU A 220 3.16 9.69 3.12
N ALA A 221 3.99 10.64 2.66
CA ALA A 221 4.61 11.64 3.54
C ALA A 221 3.57 12.49 4.27
N ARG A 222 2.50 12.91 3.56
CA ARG A 222 1.39 13.66 4.18
C ARG A 222 0.61 12.81 5.17
N PHE A 223 0.37 11.54 4.87
CA PHE A 223 -0.26 10.59 5.78
C PHE A 223 0.59 10.40 7.06
N PHE A 224 1.88 10.16 6.93
CA PHE A 224 2.80 10.03 8.07
C PHE A 224 2.83 11.29 8.94
N ALA A 225 2.88 12.47 8.33
CA ALA A 225 2.82 13.74 9.05
C ALA A 225 1.48 13.96 9.76
N TYR A 226 0.38 13.50 9.16
CA TYR A 226 -0.95 13.58 9.74
C TYR A 226 -1.09 12.71 10.99
N VAL A 227 -0.70 11.44 10.89
CA VAL A 227 -0.75 10.51 12.03
C VAL A 227 0.13 10.97 13.18
N SER A 228 1.29 11.57 12.89
CA SER A 228 2.20 12.06 13.93
C SER A 228 1.74 13.36 14.60
N SER A 229 0.88 14.16 13.96
CA SER A 229 0.51 15.51 14.42
C SER A 229 -0.88 15.63 15.01
N VAL A 230 -1.78 14.68 14.76
CA VAL A 230 -3.18 14.74 15.21
C VAL A 230 -3.43 13.69 16.28
N PRO A 231 -3.36 14.05 17.58
CA PRO A 231 -3.60 13.11 18.67
C PRO A 231 -4.99 12.49 18.57
N GLY A 232 -5.11 11.17 18.65
CA GLY A 232 -6.40 10.48 18.57
C GLY A 232 -6.95 10.29 17.15
N ALA A 233 -6.23 10.71 16.10
CA ALA A 233 -6.64 10.46 14.73
C ALA A 233 -6.65 8.98 14.34
N VAL A 234 -5.90 8.16 15.07
CA VAL A 234 -5.74 6.73 14.83
C VAL A 234 -6.45 5.95 15.95
N GLU A 235 -7.45 5.18 15.56
CA GLU A 235 -8.22 4.30 16.45
C GLU A 235 -8.05 2.86 16.00
N MET A 236 -7.63 1.97 16.89
CA MET A 236 -7.59 0.53 16.60
C MET A 236 -9.02 -0.03 16.63
N VAL A 237 -9.42 -0.71 15.55
CA VAL A 237 -10.74 -1.30 15.37
C VAL A 237 -10.59 -2.80 15.10
N SER A 238 -11.34 -3.61 15.85
CA SER A 238 -11.41 -5.06 15.59
C SER A 238 -12.22 -5.34 14.31
N PRO A 239 -11.86 -6.37 13.54
CA PRO A 239 -12.53 -6.69 12.29
C PRO A 239 -14.02 -7.02 12.51
N SER A 240 -14.85 -6.67 11.53
CA SER A 240 -16.26 -7.03 11.49
C SER A 240 -16.41 -8.44 10.89
N THR A 241 -17.10 -9.35 11.56
CA THR A 241 -17.32 -10.73 11.09
C THR A 241 -18.53 -10.87 10.16
N SER A 242 -18.88 -9.82 9.41
CA SER A 242 -20.08 -9.86 8.56
C SER A 242 -19.76 -10.42 7.17
N ASP A 243 -20.01 -11.72 6.99
CA ASP A 243 -19.83 -12.43 5.71
C ASP A 243 -20.80 -11.99 4.59
N GLN A 244 -21.70 -11.04 4.86
CA GLN A 244 -22.71 -10.54 3.90
C GLN A 244 -22.45 -9.11 3.42
N ALA A 245 -21.34 -8.49 3.81
CA ALA A 245 -20.99 -7.16 3.37
C ALA A 245 -20.34 -7.18 1.96
N ASP A 246 -20.71 -6.21 1.13
CA ASP A 246 -20.09 -5.95 -0.17
C ASP A 246 -19.55 -4.52 -0.17
N PRO A 247 -18.22 -4.31 -0.28
CA PRO A 247 -17.17 -5.31 -0.47
C PRO A 247 -16.91 -6.15 0.79
N VAL A 248 -16.29 -7.32 0.60
CA VAL A 248 -15.93 -8.26 1.68
C VAL A 248 -15.01 -7.56 2.69
N PRO A 249 -15.30 -7.62 4.01
CA PRO A 249 -14.42 -7.09 5.04
C PRO A 249 -13.11 -7.87 5.16
N SER A 250 -12.03 -7.19 5.53
CA SER A 250 -10.79 -7.84 5.96
C SER A 250 -11.01 -8.58 7.28
N THR A 251 -10.32 -9.72 7.41
CA THR A 251 -10.25 -10.50 8.65
C THR A 251 -9.19 -9.96 9.61
N LEU A 252 -8.34 -9.04 9.15
CA LEU A 252 -7.24 -8.47 9.90
C LEU A 252 -7.70 -7.29 10.77
N PRO A 253 -7.08 -7.08 11.95
CA PRO A 253 -7.28 -5.85 12.69
C PRO A 253 -6.79 -4.64 11.88
N PHE A 254 -7.44 -3.50 12.06
CA PHE A 254 -7.08 -2.28 11.35
C PHE A 254 -7.15 -1.06 12.25
N PHE A 255 -6.42 -0.03 11.84
CA PHE A 255 -6.47 1.30 12.40
C PHE A 255 -7.35 2.18 11.52
N ARG A 256 -8.39 2.77 12.08
CA ARG A 256 -9.17 3.79 11.39
C ARG A 256 -8.51 5.14 11.57
N VAL A 257 -8.35 5.86 10.46
CA VAL A 257 -7.77 7.21 10.42
C VAL A 257 -8.86 8.22 10.08
N THR A 258 -9.24 9.02 11.06
CA THR A 258 -10.35 9.97 10.95
C THR A 258 -9.92 11.39 11.28
N GLN A 259 -10.67 12.37 10.75
CA GLN A 259 -10.56 13.72 11.25
C GLN A 259 -11.11 13.75 12.68
N ASN A 260 -10.30 14.22 13.64
CA ASN A 260 -10.84 14.59 14.95
C ASN A 260 -12.00 15.57 14.74
N ALA A 261 -13.18 15.21 15.28
CA ALA A 261 -14.35 16.06 15.32
C ALA A 261 -14.12 17.33 16.14
#